data_AF-A0A5T3DFD1-F1
#
_entry.id   AF-A0A5T3DFD1-F1
#
_cell.length_a   1.000
_cell.length_b   1.000
_cell.length_c   1.000
_cell.angle_alpha   90.00
_cell.angle_beta   90.00
_cell.angle_gamma   90.00
#
_symmetry.space_group_name_H-M   'P 1'
#
loop_
_entity.id
_entity.type
_entity.pdbx_description
1 polymer ?
#
loop_
_entity_poly.entity_id
_entity_poly.type
_entity_poly.pdbx_seq_one_letter_code
_entity_poly.pdbx_strand_id
1 'polypeptide(L)'
;PLFELRDDLLDICKNLELYPLIQRSNNTTALHIRRGDYVTNQHAAKYHGVLDISYYNHAMEYVERERGKQNFIIFSDDVRWAQKAFLENDNCYVINNSDYDFSAIDMYLMSLCKNNIIANSTYSWWGAWLNKYEDKLVISPKQWFLGNNETSLRNASWITL
;
A
#
# COMPACT_ATOMS: atom_id res chain seq x y z
N PRO A 1 12.30 17.55 9.39
CA PRO A 1 11.03 16.90 8.98
C PRO A 1 10.32 16.37 10.24
N LEU A 2 8.99 16.20 10.25
CA LEU A 2 8.27 15.72 11.43
C LEU A 2 8.61 14.25 11.77
N PHE A 3 8.93 13.45 10.75
CA PHE A 3 9.39 12.07 10.88
C PHE A 3 10.59 11.83 9.96
N GLU A 4 11.52 11.01 10.42
CA GLU A 4 12.71 10.58 9.71
C GLU A 4 12.99 9.11 10.05
N LEU A 5 13.34 8.31 9.03
CA LEU A 5 13.70 6.91 9.24
C LEU A 5 15.11 6.86 9.84
N ARG A 6 15.32 6.02 10.85
CA ARG A 6 16.66 5.82 11.42
C ARG A 6 17.64 5.31 10.35
N ASP A 7 18.89 5.74 10.44
CA ASP A 7 19.94 5.41 9.48
C ASP A 7 20.16 3.90 9.30
N ASP A 8 20.09 3.13 10.39
CA ASP A 8 20.24 1.67 10.35
C ASP A 8 19.12 0.99 9.54
N LEU A 9 17.88 1.49 9.66
CA LEU A 9 16.75 0.99 8.87
C LEU A 9 16.85 1.48 7.42
N LEU A 10 17.34 2.70 7.20
CA LEU A 10 17.57 3.22 5.85
C LEU A 10 18.63 2.40 5.10
N ASP A 11 19.69 1.96 5.78
CA ASP A 11 20.71 1.11 5.20
C ASP A 11 20.16 -0.28 4.87
N ILE A 12 19.26 -0.83 5.69
CA ILE A 12 18.52 -2.04 5.31
C ILE A 12 17.71 -1.77 4.03
N CYS A 13 16.97 -0.67 3.95
CA CYS A 13 16.18 -0.32 2.76
C CYS A 13 17.03 -0.28 1.49
N LYS A 14 18.21 0.35 1.54
CA LYS A 14 19.13 0.46 0.39
C LYS A 14 19.62 -0.89 -0.14
N ASN A 15 19.62 -1.92 0.70
CA ASN A 15 20.05 -3.28 0.33
C ASN A 15 18.89 -4.16 -0.20
N LEU A 16 17.64 -3.66 -0.18
CA LEU A 16 16.51 -4.39 -0.73
C LEU A 16 16.52 -4.33 -2.26
N GLU A 17 16.22 -5.47 -2.89
CA GLU A 17 16.24 -5.63 -4.35
C GLU A 17 15.37 -4.62 -5.10
N LEU A 18 14.21 -4.26 -4.54
CA LEU A 18 13.25 -3.34 -5.14
C LEU A 18 13.52 -1.86 -4.85
N TYR A 19 14.47 -1.55 -3.95
CA TYR A 19 14.78 -0.17 -3.61
C TYR A 19 15.28 0.65 -4.81
N PRO A 20 16.21 0.15 -5.66
CA PRO A 20 16.60 0.85 -6.88
C PRO A 20 15.44 1.08 -7.86
N LEU A 21 14.51 0.12 -7.97
CA LEU A 21 13.32 0.25 -8.83
C LEU A 21 12.45 1.42 -8.35
N ILE A 22 12.17 1.49 -7.03
CA ILE A 22 11.36 2.55 -6.42
C ILE A 22 12.02 3.92 -6.61
N GLN A 23 13.34 4.02 -6.43
CA GLN A 23 14.07 5.28 -6.52
C GLN A 23 14.22 5.80 -7.96
N ARG A 24 14.42 4.92 -8.94
CA ARG A 24 14.74 5.30 -10.32
C ARG A 24 13.51 5.42 -11.21
N SER A 25 12.42 4.73 -10.87
CA SER A 25 11.21 4.72 -11.69
C SER A 25 10.32 5.92 -11.37
N ASN A 26 9.79 6.55 -12.42
CA ASN A 26 8.83 7.65 -12.30
C ASN A 26 7.36 7.20 -12.31
N ASN A 27 7.11 5.90 -12.27
CA ASN A 27 5.80 5.29 -12.40
C ASN A 27 5.59 4.15 -11.38
N THR A 28 5.98 4.36 -10.13
CA THR A 28 5.74 3.41 -9.04
C THR A 28 4.46 3.75 -8.29
N THR A 29 3.65 2.72 -8.04
CA THR A 29 2.46 2.82 -7.20
C THR A 29 2.56 1.81 -6.07
N ALA A 30 2.60 2.28 -4.83
CA ALA A 30 2.51 1.40 -3.67
C ALA A 30 1.07 0.88 -3.56
N LEU A 31 0.90 -0.42 -3.44
CA LEU A 31 -0.39 -1.07 -3.24
C LEU A 31 -0.31 -1.87 -1.93
N HIS A 32 -1.08 -1.46 -0.93
CA HIS A 32 -1.11 -2.17 0.35
C HIS A 32 -2.37 -3.02 0.48
N ILE A 33 -2.19 -4.28 0.86
CA ILE A 33 -3.25 -5.27 1.05
C ILE A 33 -3.27 -5.66 2.52
N ARG A 34 -4.39 -5.37 3.21
CA ARG A 34 -4.61 -5.81 4.60
C ARG A 34 -5.52 -7.03 4.60
N ARG A 35 -5.01 -8.17 5.06
CA ARG A 35 -5.76 -9.42 5.17
C ARG A 35 -5.57 -10.12 6.50
N GLY A 36 -4.33 -10.35 6.94
CA GLY A 36 -3.93 -11.22 8.06
C GLY A 36 -5.01 -11.51 9.10
N ASP A 37 -5.12 -10.66 10.12
CA ASP A 37 -6.14 -10.80 11.17
C ASP A 37 -7.57 -10.54 10.67
N TYR A 38 -7.76 -9.75 9.61
CA TYR A 38 -9.08 -9.49 9.03
C TYR A 38 -9.72 -10.72 8.39
N VAL A 39 -8.92 -11.71 7.98
CA VAL A 39 -9.37 -13.00 7.45
C VAL A 39 -9.36 -14.08 8.53
N THR A 40 -8.35 -14.07 9.41
CA THR A 40 -8.14 -15.17 10.38
C THR A 40 -8.86 -14.96 11.71
N ASN A 41 -9.25 -13.74 12.05
CA ASN A 41 -9.97 -13.40 13.28
C ASN A 41 -11.41 -12.96 12.96
N GLN A 42 -12.39 -13.77 13.37
CA GLN A 42 -13.82 -13.50 13.13
C GLN A 42 -14.31 -12.17 13.72
N HIS A 43 -13.68 -11.66 14.78
CA HIS A 43 -14.05 -10.37 15.37
C HIS A 43 -13.54 -9.21 14.51
N ALA A 44 -12.27 -9.26 14.07
CA ALA A 44 -11.70 -8.27 13.16
C ALA A 44 -12.42 -8.27 11.80
N ALA A 45 -12.73 -9.46 11.27
CA ALA A 45 -13.49 -9.65 10.04
C ALA A 45 -14.87 -8.97 10.09
N LYS A 46 -15.57 -9.04 11.24
CA LYS A 46 -16.89 -8.43 11.44
C LYS A 46 -16.86 -6.93 11.65
N TYR A 47 -15.71 -6.37 12.06
CA TYR A 47 -15.59 -4.94 12.34
C TYR A 47 -14.98 -4.17 11.17
N HIS A 48 -13.84 -4.61 10.64
CA HIS A 48 -13.14 -3.92 9.56
C HIS A 48 -13.61 -4.37 8.17
N GLY A 49 -13.88 -5.66 8.00
CA GLY A 49 -14.08 -6.28 6.70
C GLY A 49 -12.78 -6.39 5.89
N VAL A 50 -12.77 -7.29 4.91
CA VAL A 50 -11.66 -7.48 3.97
C VAL A 50 -12.05 -6.84 2.64
N LEU A 51 -11.17 -6.00 2.09
CA LEU A 51 -11.39 -5.46 0.75
C LEU A 51 -11.27 -6.58 -0.28
N ASP A 52 -12.24 -6.63 -1.17
CA ASP A 52 -12.27 -7.59 -2.27
C ASP A 52 -11.17 -7.30 -3.29
N ILE A 53 -10.72 -8.33 -4.03
CA ILE A 53 -9.71 -8.16 -5.08
C ILE A 53 -10.15 -7.15 -6.15
N SER A 54 -11.45 -7.04 -6.41
CA SER A 54 -12.03 -6.05 -7.33
C SER A 54 -11.73 -4.61 -6.94
N TYR A 55 -11.63 -4.28 -5.64
CA TYR A 55 -11.21 -2.95 -5.21
C TYR A 55 -9.80 -2.63 -5.73
N TYR A 56 -8.86 -3.56 -5.55
CA TYR A 56 -7.48 -3.35 -5.98
C TYR A 56 -7.38 -3.28 -7.50
N ASN A 57 -8.09 -4.14 -8.23
CA ASN A 57 -8.12 -4.10 -9.69
C ASN A 57 -8.66 -2.77 -10.22
N HIS A 58 -9.81 -2.30 -9.71
CA HIS A 58 -10.35 -1.00 -10.12
C HIS A 58 -9.43 0.17 -9.74
N ALA A 59 -8.77 0.10 -8.59
CA ALA A 59 -7.81 1.13 -8.17
C ALA A 59 -6.58 1.16 -9.07
N MET A 60 -6.05 -0.01 -9.46
CA MET A 60 -4.93 -0.12 -10.40
C MET A 60 -5.31 0.45 -11.78
N GLU A 61 -6.47 0.05 -12.31
CA GLU A 61 -7.01 0.58 -13.57
C GLU A 61 -7.20 2.11 -13.52
N TYR A 62 -7.71 2.63 -12.40
CA TYR A 62 -7.86 4.06 -12.19
C TYR A 62 -6.50 4.76 -12.26
N VAL A 63 -5.51 4.28 -11.51
CA VAL A 63 -4.18 4.91 -11.49
C VAL A 63 -3.55 4.85 -12.88
N GLU A 64 -3.63 3.73 -13.60
CA GLU A 64 -3.06 3.63 -14.94
C GLU A 64 -3.76 4.52 -15.96
N ARG A 65 -5.08 4.73 -15.83
CA ARG A 65 -5.81 5.68 -16.68
C ARG A 65 -5.34 7.11 -16.44
N GLU A 66 -5.11 7.52 -15.20
CA GLU A 66 -4.72 8.89 -14.87
C GLU A 66 -3.21 9.16 -15.04
N ARG A 67 -2.37 8.14 -14.84
CA ARG A 67 -0.90 8.28 -14.74
C ARG A 67 -0.11 7.44 -15.75
N GLY A 68 -0.80 6.71 -16.63
CA GLY A 68 -0.18 5.75 -17.56
C GLY A 68 0.31 4.48 -16.87
N LYS A 69 0.98 3.59 -17.63
CA LYS A 69 1.45 2.29 -17.14
C LYS A 69 2.28 2.41 -15.86
N GLN A 70 1.93 1.63 -14.83
CA GLN A 70 2.61 1.65 -13.54
C GLN A 70 3.37 0.36 -13.25
N ASN A 71 4.36 0.46 -12.34
CA ASN A 71 4.93 -0.65 -11.59
C ASN A 71 4.27 -0.65 -10.20
N PHE A 72 3.50 -1.69 -9.90
CA PHE A 72 2.80 -1.84 -8.63
C PHE A 72 3.70 -2.57 -7.63
N ILE A 73 4.06 -1.87 -6.56
CA ILE A 73 4.86 -2.43 -5.46
C ILE A 73 3.89 -2.84 -4.36
N ILE A 74 3.74 -4.14 -4.16
CA ILE A 74 2.68 -4.73 -3.34
C ILE A 74 3.22 -5.09 -1.95
N PHE A 75 2.57 -4.55 -0.93
CA PHE A 75 2.84 -4.78 0.48
C PHE A 75 1.65 -5.50 1.10
N SER A 76 1.87 -6.58 1.83
CA SER A 76 0.79 -7.39 2.40
C SER A 76 1.22 -8.09 3.68
N ASP A 77 0.31 -8.19 4.64
CA ASP A 77 0.47 -9.09 5.80
C ASP A 77 0.09 -10.54 5.47
N ASP A 78 -0.39 -10.80 4.25
CA ASP A 78 -0.59 -12.11 3.64
C ASP A 78 0.13 -12.16 2.29
N VAL A 79 1.46 -12.31 2.34
CA VAL A 79 2.35 -12.29 1.16
C VAL A 79 2.02 -13.40 0.17
N ARG A 80 1.73 -14.62 0.67
CA ARG A 80 1.41 -15.77 -0.18
C ARG A 80 0.14 -15.55 -0.98
N TRP A 81 -0.89 -14.97 -0.34
CA TRP A 81 -2.12 -14.63 -1.06
C TRP A 81 -1.85 -13.56 -2.12
N ALA A 82 -1.09 -12.51 -1.80
CA ALA A 82 -0.76 -11.45 -2.74
C ALA A 82 0.03 -11.98 -3.96
N GLN A 83 1.03 -12.83 -3.73
CA GLN A 83 1.79 -13.49 -4.82
C GLN A 83 0.87 -14.28 -5.75
N LYS A 84 -0.08 -15.05 -5.20
CA LYS A 84 -1.04 -15.80 -6.00
C LYS A 84 -2.01 -14.89 -6.75
N ALA A 85 -2.49 -13.83 -6.10
CA ALA A 85 -3.46 -12.91 -6.66
C ALA A 85 -2.93 -12.12 -7.86
N PHE A 86 -1.63 -11.81 -7.87
CA PHE A 86 -0.98 -10.98 -8.90
C PHE A 86 0.09 -11.73 -9.72
N LEU A 87 0.06 -13.07 -9.71
CA LEU A 87 1.07 -13.92 -10.35
C LEU A 87 1.22 -13.65 -11.85
N GLU A 88 0.10 -13.39 -12.54
CA GLU A 88 0.05 -13.20 -13.99
C GLU A 88 0.29 -11.74 -14.42
N ASN A 89 0.60 -10.84 -13.46
CA ASN A 89 0.78 -9.42 -13.71
C ASN A 89 2.27 -9.06 -13.71
N ASP A 90 2.88 -8.96 -14.88
CA ASP A 90 4.32 -8.66 -15.04
C ASP A 90 4.79 -7.34 -14.41
N ASN A 91 3.87 -6.41 -14.15
CA ASN A 91 4.15 -5.12 -13.51
C ASN A 91 3.82 -5.09 -12.01
N CYS A 92 3.56 -6.25 -11.39
CA CYS A 92 3.27 -6.37 -9.97
C CYS A 92 4.43 -7.05 -9.23
N TYR A 93 4.97 -6.35 -8.24
CA TYR A 93 6.12 -6.78 -7.46
C TYR A 93 5.71 -6.93 -5.99
N VAL A 94 5.49 -8.17 -5.55
CA VAL A 94 5.14 -8.45 -4.15
C VAL A 94 6.39 -8.49 -3.30
N ILE A 95 6.47 -7.58 -2.33
CA ILE A 95 7.57 -7.52 -1.38
C ILE A 95 7.37 -8.58 -0.29
N ASN A 96 8.45 -9.29 0.02
CA ASN A 96 8.53 -10.15 1.19
C ASN A 96 9.72 -9.74 2.06
N ASN A 97 9.49 -8.79 2.97
CA ASN A 97 10.48 -8.34 3.94
C ASN A 97 10.35 -9.08 5.28
N SER A 98 9.82 -10.31 5.28
CA SER A 98 9.58 -11.10 6.50
C SER A 98 10.82 -11.37 7.34
N ASP A 99 12.00 -11.28 6.73
CA ASP A 99 13.28 -11.46 7.40
C ASP A 99 13.68 -10.24 8.25
N TYR A 100 12.93 -9.14 8.14
CA TYR A 100 13.14 -7.92 8.92
C TYR A 100 11.98 -7.68 9.89
N ASP A 101 12.30 -7.48 11.16
CA ASP A 101 11.31 -7.24 12.22
C ASP A 101 10.65 -5.84 12.17
N PHE A 102 11.00 -5.00 11.18
CA PHE A 102 10.67 -3.58 11.18
C PHE A 102 9.66 -3.21 10.09
N SER A 103 8.39 -3.15 10.46
CA SER A 103 7.31 -2.64 9.58
C SER A 103 7.54 -1.20 9.12
N ALA A 104 8.33 -0.40 9.84
CA ALA A 104 8.73 0.93 9.39
C ALA A 104 9.44 0.94 8.01
N ILE A 105 10.11 -0.16 7.63
CA ILE A 105 10.76 -0.31 6.32
C ILE A 105 9.71 -0.27 5.21
N ASP A 106 8.69 -1.13 5.27
CA ASP A 106 7.63 -1.17 4.28
C ASP A 106 6.88 0.16 4.19
N MET A 107 6.58 0.78 5.35
CA MET A 107 5.95 2.10 5.37
C MET A 107 6.81 3.17 4.70
N TYR A 108 8.12 3.13 4.92
CA TYR A 108 9.05 4.04 4.24
C TYR A 108 9.08 3.77 2.73
N LEU A 109 9.17 2.52 2.28
CA LEU A 109 9.14 2.18 0.85
C LEU A 109 7.83 2.61 0.17
N MET A 110 6.68 2.45 0.85
CA MET A 110 5.40 2.95 0.38
C MET A 110 5.42 4.48 0.19
N SER A 111 6.07 5.22 1.08
CA SER A 111 6.18 6.69 1.02
C SER A 111 7.07 7.19 -0.12
N LEU A 112 7.94 6.33 -0.65
CA LEU A 112 8.85 6.64 -1.76
C LEU A 112 8.24 6.40 -3.14
N CYS A 113 7.11 5.69 -3.23
CA CYS A 113 6.40 5.49 -4.49
C CYS A 113 5.72 6.80 -4.96
N LYS A 114 5.46 6.95 -6.26
CA LYS A 114 4.82 8.16 -6.80
C LYS A 114 3.34 8.27 -6.42
N ASN A 115 2.68 7.11 -6.33
CA ASN A 115 1.26 7.01 -6.01
C ASN A 115 1.03 5.95 -4.92
N ASN A 116 -0.15 5.94 -4.30
CA ASN A 116 -0.53 4.98 -3.28
C ASN A 116 -1.96 4.48 -3.48
N ILE A 117 -2.16 3.16 -3.40
CA ILE A 117 -3.45 2.49 -3.24
C ILE A 117 -3.43 1.89 -1.84
N ILE A 118 -4.30 2.40 -0.96
CA ILE A 118 -4.31 2.00 0.45
C ILE A 118 -5.43 0.99 0.74
N ALA A 119 -5.28 0.22 1.81
CA ALA A 119 -6.36 -0.57 2.38
C ALA A 119 -7.14 0.24 3.43
N ASN A 120 -8.18 -0.35 4.01
CA ASN A 120 -8.87 0.12 5.21
C ASN A 120 -8.00 -0.06 6.47
N SER A 121 -6.78 0.47 6.43
CA SER A 121 -5.74 0.28 7.43
C SER A 121 -4.99 1.59 7.69
N THR A 122 -4.85 1.95 8.97
CA THR A 122 -4.06 3.12 9.38
C THR A 122 -2.59 2.98 9.00
N TYR A 123 -2.09 1.76 8.84
CA TYR A 123 -0.72 1.50 8.40
C TYR A 123 -0.47 2.00 6.97
N SER A 124 -1.33 1.61 6.01
CA SER A 124 -1.25 2.13 4.65
C SER A 124 -1.61 3.61 4.54
N TRP A 125 -2.50 4.08 5.42
CA TRP A 125 -2.82 5.50 5.53
C TRP A 125 -1.57 6.32 5.85
N TRP A 126 -0.76 5.92 6.84
CA TRP A 126 0.49 6.59 7.17
C TRP A 126 1.52 6.50 6.05
N GLY A 127 1.64 5.36 5.37
CA GLY A 127 2.50 5.24 4.18
C GLY A 127 2.18 6.27 3.10
N ALA A 128 0.89 6.48 2.81
CA ALA A 128 0.44 7.48 1.84
C ALA A 128 0.56 8.92 2.36
N TRP A 129 0.33 9.16 3.65
CA TRP A 129 0.46 10.49 4.25
C TRP A 129 1.91 10.97 4.32
N LEU A 130 2.85 10.06 4.63
CA LEU A 130 4.29 10.34 4.67
C LEU A 130 4.90 10.53 3.27
N ASN A 131 4.20 10.13 2.21
CA ASN A 131 4.62 10.36 0.84
C ASN A 131 4.73 11.87 0.56
N LYS A 132 5.93 12.33 0.17
CA LYS A 132 6.24 13.76 -0.02
C LYS A 132 6.00 14.27 -1.44
N TYR A 133 5.62 13.42 -2.40
CA TYR A 133 5.27 13.90 -3.73
C TYR A 133 4.01 14.80 -3.64
N GLU A 134 4.11 16.00 -4.20
CA GLU A 134 3.01 16.97 -4.22
C GLU A 134 1.88 16.53 -5.16
N ASP A 135 2.26 15.97 -6.32
CA ASP A 135 1.33 15.45 -7.34
C ASP A 135 1.01 13.95 -7.15
N LYS A 136 1.12 13.43 -5.92
CA LYS A 136 0.79 12.02 -5.65
C LYS A 136 -0.71 11.77 -5.87
N LEU A 137 -1.03 10.68 -6.55
CA LEU A 137 -2.39 10.14 -6.57
C LEU A 137 -2.54 9.12 -5.43
N VAL A 138 -3.53 9.33 -4.56
CA VAL A 138 -3.86 8.39 -3.48
C VAL A 138 -5.28 7.87 -3.67
N ILE A 139 -5.42 6.55 -3.79
CA ILE A 139 -6.70 5.84 -3.83
C ILE A 139 -6.97 5.21 -2.47
N SER A 140 -8.14 5.49 -1.91
CA SER A 140 -8.61 5.00 -0.61
C SER A 140 -9.96 4.27 -0.76
N PRO A 141 -10.25 3.24 0.05
CA PRO A 141 -11.54 2.58 -0.01
C PRO A 141 -12.65 3.47 0.54
N LYS A 142 -13.83 3.40 -0.08
CA LYS A 142 -15.06 4.03 0.46
C LYS A 142 -15.44 3.47 1.82
N GLN A 143 -15.22 2.17 1.99
CA GLN A 143 -15.59 1.43 3.18
C GLN A 143 -14.37 1.18 4.05
N TRP A 144 -14.40 1.76 5.26
CA TRP A 144 -13.35 1.57 6.26
C TRP A 144 -13.74 0.56 7.34
N PHE A 145 -15.03 0.50 7.69
CA PHE A 145 -15.58 -0.44 8.66
C PHE A 145 -16.87 -1.06 8.13
N LEU A 146 -17.25 -2.23 8.64
CA LEU A 146 -18.54 -2.84 8.34
C LEU A 146 -19.66 -2.11 9.10
N GLY A 147 -20.66 -1.61 8.38
CA GLY A 147 -21.85 -0.97 8.96
C GLY A 147 -21.75 0.53 9.26
N ASN A 148 -20.54 1.06 9.51
CA ASN A 148 -20.32 2.50 9.66
C ASN A 148 -19.16 2.96 8.76
N ASN A 149 -19.44 3.90 7.85
CA ASN A 149 -18.45 4.45 6.92
C ASN A 149 -17.95 5.84 7.31
N GLU A 150 -18.45 6.42 8.41
CA GLU A 150 -17.92 7.66 8.95
C GLU A 150 -16.56 7.40 9.59
N THR A 151 -15.55 8.15 9.12
CA THR A 151 -14.19 8.07 9.65
C THR A 151 -13.47 9.38 9.43
N SER A 152 -12.72 9.83 10.44
CA SER A 152 -11.82 10.98 10.34
C SER A 152 -10.57 10.68 9.51
N LEU A 153 -10.39 9.43 9.06
CA LEU A 153 -9.27 9.01 8.22
C LEU A 153 -9.44 9.39 6.75
N ARG A 154 -10.62 9.90 6.36
CA ARG A 154 -10.82 10.42 5.01
C ARG A 154 -10.00 11.69 4.82
N ASN A 155 -9.23 11.72 3.73
CA ASN A 155 -8.56 12.93 3.29
C ASN A 155 -9.26 13.45 2.03
N ALA A 156 -9.67 14.72 2.05
CA ALA A 156 -10.42 15.33 0.95
C ALA A 156 -9.65 15.36 -0.38
N SER A 157 -8.31 15.32 -0.34
CA SER A 157 -7.49 15.28 -1.55
C SER A 157 -7.31 13.87 -2.14
N TRP A 158 -7.84 12.83 -1.50
CA TRP A 158 -7.68 11.45 -1.95
C TRP A 158 -8.92 10.97 -2.69
N ILE A 159 -8.71 10.20 -3.75
CA ILE A 159 -9.80 9.60 -4.52
C ILE A 159 -10.34 8.41 -3.73
N THR A 160 -11.65 8.35 -3.55
CA THR A 160 -12.30 7.29 -2.80
C THR A 160 -13.06 6.35 -3.74
N LEU A 161 -12.66 5.07 -3.79
CA LEU A 161 -13.26 4.05 -4.65
C LEU A 161 -14.05 2.99 -3.86
#